data_AF-A0A660M6H4-F1
#
_entry.id   AF-A0A660M6H4-F1
#
_cell.length_a   1.000
_cell.length_b   1.000
_cell.length_c   1.000
_cell.angle_alpha   90.00
_cell.angle_beta   90.00
_cell.angle_gamma   90.00
#
_symmetry.space_group_name_H-M   'P 1'
#
loop_
_entity.id
_entity.type
_entity.pdbx_description
1 polymer ?
#
loop_
_entity_poly.entity_id
_entity_poly.type
_entity_poly.pdbx_seq_one_letter_code
_entity_poly.pdbx_strand_id
1 'polypeptide(L)'
;MRQRWRFSLVAIGLLITLSVLTILSDQQGPRLRHAVLADDPNTGYQTVQLQFNQPVKPVEARAIRISPRADFTVITNNATVTIQFRHRLQNNSQYHVAIDQLANAYTQQLAAASYHFNTPPAQLYYLKHRDLTETKTEFYVAQATDAIVQMNLATKHEKTLYQATRIIDYAVVGSRIVVHTMNDAKTSELHQVDIETGAVSPLPLPGKGTVSRLRAMDNGTVGYLFAKADSKEKITNLIVHDIAAQRHHTIRGLNAQPLPVYDWRSVSRGAAVVVRTRGDDVLL
;
A
#
# COMPACT_ATOMS: atom_id res chain seq x y z
N MET A 1 -55.17 39.92 -22.34
CA MET A 1 -54.92 38.77 -23.24
C MET A 1 -53.49 38.69 -23.80
N ARG A 2 -52.88 39.78 -24.31
CA ARG A 2 -51.52 39.78 -24.90
C ARG A 2 -50.38 39.28 -24.00
N GLN A 3 -50.45 39.50 -22.69
CA GLN A 3 -49.38 39.10 -21.76
C GLN A 3 -49.35 37.58 -21.51
N ARG A 4 -50.52 36.92 -21.40
CA ARG A 4 -50.61 35.46 -21.24
C ARG A 4 -50.05 34.72 -22.46
N TRP A 5 -50.26 35.28 -23.66
CA TRP A 5 -49.76 34.71 -24.92
C TRP A 5 -48.23 34.80 -25.05
N ARG A 6 -47.65 35.94 -24.62
CA ARG A 6 -46.19 36.12 -24.56
C ARG A 6 -45.53 35.18 -23.55
N PHE A 7 -46.15 34.97 -22.38
CA PHE A 7 -45.66 34.01 -21.39
C PHE A 7 -45.71 32.56 -21.90
N SER A 8 -46.77 32.16 -22.61
CA SER A 8 -46.87 30.83 -23.21
C SER A 8 -45.79 30.59 -24.28
N LEU A 9 -45.49 31.58 -25.12
CA LEU A 9 -44.43 31.46 -26.14
C LEU A 9 -43.04 31.30 -25.51
N VAL A 10 -42.75 32.06 -24.45
CA VAL A 10 -41.48 31.94 -23.71
C VAL A 10 -41.37 30.58 -23.00
N ALA A 11 -42.44 30.11 -22.37
CA ALA A 11 -42.46 28.80 -21.69
C ALA A 11 -42.29 27.64 -22.68
N ILE A 12 -42.92 27.70 -23.85
CA ILE A 12 -42.77 26.71 -24.93
C ILE A 12 -41.34 26.73 -25.48
N GLY A 13 -40.78 27.92 -25.73
CA GLY A 13 -39.38 28.06 -26.15
C GLY A 13 -38.40 27.45 -25.14
N LEU A 14 -38.62 27.72 -23.85
CA LEU A 14 -37.81 27.17 -22.77
C LEU A 14 -37.89 25.64 -22.69
N LEU A 15 -39.10 25.08 -22.81
CA LEU A 15 -39.33 23.63 -22.85
C LEU A 15 -38.62 22.98 -24.04
N ILE A 16 -38.69 23.58 -25.23
CA ILE A 16 -37.99 23.08 -26.42
C ILE A 16 -36.48 23.10 -26.18
N THR A 17 -35.92 24.19 -25.65
CA THR A 17 -34.48 24.24 -25.35
C THR A 17 -34.06 23.22 -24.30
N LEU A 18 -34.86 23.02 -23.25
CA LEU A 18 -34.59 22.00 -22.22
C LEU A 18 -34.65 20.59 -22.81
N SER A 19 -35.67 20.29 -23.63
CA SER A 19 -35.80 19.00 -24.31
C SER A 19 -34.63 18.74 -25.27
N VAL A 20 -34.23 19.75 -26.06
CA VAL A 20 -33.07 19.65 -26.96
C VAL A 20 -31.77 19.45 -26.18
N LEU A 21 -31.57 20.16 -25.06
CA LEU A 21 -30.41 19.96 -24.18
C LEU A 21 -30.39 18.56 -23.57
N THR A 22 -31.54 18.04 -23.12
CA THR A 22 -31.62 16.67 -22.59
C THR A 22 -31.28 15.63 -23.66
N ILE A 23 -31.77 15.79 -24.90
CA ILE A 23 -31.46 14.89 -26.01
C ILE A 23 -29.98 14.97 -26.39
N LEU A 24 -29.42 16.18 -26.47
CA LEU A 24 -27.99 16.38 -26.76
C LEU A 24 -27.07 15.87 -25.66
N SER A 25 -27.53 15.88 -24.40
CA SER A 25 -26.80 15.30 -23.28
C SER A 25 -26.89 13.77 -23.27
N ASP A 26 -28.03 13.21 -23.66
CA ASP A 26 -28.22 11.75 -23.80
C ASP A 26 -27.50 11.18 -25.02
N GLN A 27 -27.10 12.01 -26.00
CA GLN A 27 -26.32 11.59 -27.17
C GLN A 27 -24.80 11.48 -26.91
N GLN A 28 -24.34 11.84 -25.71
CA GLN A 28 -22.92 11.79 -25.36
C GLN A 28 -22.58 10.40 -24.82
N GLY A 29 -21.67 9.70 -25.51
CA GLY A 29 -21.14 8.41 -25.07
C GLY A 29 -20.40 8.50 -23.72
N PRO A 30 -20.01 7.36 -23.13
CA PRO A 30 -19.50 7.34 -21.76
C PRO A 30 -18.23 8.17 -21.61
N ARG A 31 -18.16 8.95 -20.52
CA ARG A 31 -17.05 9.85 -20.20
C ARG A 31 -16.35 9.42 -18.92
N LEU A 32 -15.02 9.46 -18.95
CA LEU A 32 -14.19 9.19 -17.79
C LEU A 32 -14.44 10.27 -16.73
N ARG A 33 -14.85 9.85 -15.53
CA ARG A 33 -15.06 10.73 -14.38
C ARG A 33 -13.89 10.71 -13.41
N HIS A 34 -13.36 9.53 -13.17
CA HIS A 34 -12.32 9.32 -12.18
C HIS A 34 -11.43 8.17 -12.63
N ALA A 35 -10.14 8.29 -12.33
CA ALA A 35 -9.18 7.24 -12.60
C ALA A 35 -8.11 7.24 -11.52
N VAL A 36 -7.73 6.04 -11.07
CA VAL A 36 -6.74 5.86 -10.01
C VAL A 36 -5.87 4.65 -10.28
N LEU A 37 -4.57 4.80 -10.05
CA LEU A 37 -3.62 3.70 -9.91
C LEU A 37 -3.65 3.23 -8.46
N ALA A 38 -3.93 1.95 -8.24
CA ALA A 38 -3.96 1.33 -6.93
C ALA A 38 -3.20 0.00 -6.95
N ASP A 39 -2.61 -0.39 -5.83
CA ASP A 39 -2.13 -1.75 -5.64
C ASP A 39 -3.30 -2.64 -5.25
N ASP A 40 -3.46 -3.78 -5.93
CA ASP A 40 -4.41 -4.82 -5.53
C ASP A 40 -3.94 -5.41 -4.19
N PRO A 41 -4.74 -5.30 -3.11
CA PRO A 41 -4.32 -5.77 -1.79
C PRO A 41 -4.16 -7.29 -1.72
N ASN A 42 -4.86 -8.04 -2.58
CA ASN A 42 -4.86 -9.51 -2.57
C ASN A 42 -3.73 -10.07 -3.41
N THR A 43 -3.61 -9.59 -4.65
CA THR A 43 -2.63 -10.13 -5.61
C THR A 43 -1.32 -9.37 -5.59
N GLY A 44 -1.33 -8.09 -5.20
CA GLY A 44 -0.19 -7.20 -5.27
C GLY A 44 0.17 -6.65 -6.61
N TYR A 45 -0.63 -7.01 -7.59
CA TYR A 45 -0.51 -6.44 -8.91
C TYR A 45 -1.02 -5.01 -8.87
N GLN A 46 -0.47 -4.18 -9.75
CA GLN A 46 -0.96 -2.83 -9.90
C GLN A 46 -2.23 -2.85 -10.75
N THR A 47 -3.20 -2.02 -10.38
CA THR A 47 -4.47 -1.88 -11.07
C THR A 47 -4.74 -0.42 -11.41
N VAL A 48 -5.28 -0.18 -12.59
CA VAL A 48 -5.85 1.11 -12.96
C VAL A 48 -7.35 0.94 -13.03
N GLN A 49 -8.05 1.67 -12.17
CA GLN A 49 -9.51 1.70 -12.15
C GLN A 49 -9.99 2.95 -12.88
N LEU A 50 -10.75 2.75 -13.95
CA LEU A 50 -11.35 3.81 -14.76
C LEU A 50 -12.86 3.84 -14.51
N GLN A 51 -13.34 4.91 -13.89
CA GLN A 51 -14.75 5.10 -13.57
C GLN A 51 -15.40 6.04 -14.57
N PHE A 52 -16.46 5.58 -15.23
CA PHE A 52 -17.23 6.32 -16.21
C PHE A 52 -18.52 6.89 -15.58
N ASN A 53 -19.09 7.91 -16.24
CA ASN A 53 -20.38 8.50 -15.85
C ASN A 53 -21.58 7.63 -16.24
N GLN A 54 -21.39 6.68 -17.13
CA GLN A 54 -22.41 5.80 -17.68
C GLN A 54 -21.91 4.36 -17.68
N PRO A 55 -22.82 3.37 -17.56
CA PRO A 55 -22.50 1.95 -17.75
C PRO A 55 -21.91 1.66 -19.14
N VAL A 56 -20.91 0.79 -19.18
CA VAL A 56 -20.16 0.46 -20.41
C VAL A 56 -20.24 -1.04 -20.69
N LYS A 57 -20.22 -1.41 -21.96
CA LYS A 57 -20.10 -2.83 -22.35
C LYS A 57 -18.73 -3.38 -21.95
N PRO A 58 -18.63 -4.71 -21.75
CA PRO A 58 -17.34 -5.36 -21.50
C PRO A 58 -16.28 -4.95 -22.53
N VAL A 59 -15.19 -4.39 -22.04
CA VAL A 59 -14.06 -3.96 -22.87
C VAL A 59 -13.08 -5.12 -23.04
N GLU A 60 -12.73 -5.45 -24.28
CA GLU A 60 -11.72 -6.45 -24.57
C GLU A 60 -10.31 -5.86 -24.53
N ALA A 61 -9.33 -6.67 -24.13
CA ALA A 61 -7.94 -6.21 -23.98
C ALA A 61 -7.36 -5.60 -25.28
N ARG A 62 -7.77 -6.09 -26.45
CA ARG A 62 -7.32 -5.58 -27.76
C ARG A 62 -7.76 -4.14 -28.05
N ALA A 63 -8.81 -3.65 -27.40
CA ALA A 63 -9.29 -2.28 -27.55
C ALA A 63 -8.50 -1.28 -26.68
N ILE A 64 -7.61 -1.77 -25.81
CA ILE A 64 -6.83 -0.97 -24.88
C ILE A 64 -5.37 -0.94 -25.33
N ARG A 65 -4.84 0.28 -25.46
CA ARG A 65 -3.41 0.52 -25.67
C ARG A 65 -2.80 1.12 -24.43
N ILE A 66 -1.64 0.58 -24.03
CA ILE A 66 -0.87 1.08 -22.89
C ILE A 66 0.54 1.41 -23.37
N SER A 67 1.03 2.60 -23.04
CA SER A 67 2.37 3.09 -23.39
C SER A 67 3.03 3.70 -22.15
N PRO A 68 4.24 3.26 -21.72
CA PRO A 68 5.02 2.13 -22.23
C PRO A 68 4.25 0.79 -22.23
N ARG A 69 4.65 -0.13 -23.11
CA ARG A 69 3.97 -1.43 -23.23
C ARG A 69 4.07 -2.20 -21.92
N ALA A 70 2.92 -2.67 -21.42
CA ALA A 70 2.82 -3.52 -20.24
C ALA A 70 1.73 -4.57 -20.50
N ASP A 71 1.94 -5.79 -20.00
CA ASP A 71 0.95 -6.86 -20.13
C ASP A 71 -0.11 -6.73 -19.04
N PHE A 72 -1.38 -6.93 -19.40
CA PHE A 72 -2.52 -6.73 -18.50
C PHE A 72 -3.65 -7.73 -18.74
N THR A 73 -4.59 -7.75 -17.80
CA THR A 73 -5.94 -8.28 -17.96
C THR A 73 -6.93 -7.14 -17.70
N VAL A 74 -8.14 -7.26 -18.23
CA VAL A 74 -9.20 -6.25 -18.06
C VAL A 74 -10.47 -6.92 -17.60
N ILE A 75 -11.13 -6.29 -16.63
CA ILE A 75 -12.46 -6.65 -16.17
C ILE A 75 -13.30 -5.39 -16.22
N THR A 76 -14.54 -5.52 -16.69
CA THR A 76 -15.51 -4.42 -16.70
C THR A 76 -16.65 -4.79 -15.76
N ASN A 77 -16.97 -3.89 -14.83
CA ASN A 77 -18.11 -4.02 -13.94
C ASN A 77 -18.94 -2.73 -14.02
N ASN A 78 -20.09 -2.81 -14.69
CA ASN A 78 -21.01 -1.70 -14.88
C ASN A 78 -20.34 -0.46 -15.51
N ALA A 79 -20.09 0.59 -14.73
CA ALA A 79 -19.45 1.82 -15.19
C ALA A 79 -17.94 1.87 -14.86
N THR A 80 -17.34 0.77 -14.42
CA THR A 80 -15.93 0.70 -14.01
C THR A 80 -15.18 -0.29 -14.89
N VAL A 81 -14.06 0.16 -15.46
CA VAL A 81 -13.10 -0.71 -16.16
C VAL A 81 -11.85 -0.82 -15.31
N THR A 82 -11.52 -2.03 -14.88
CA THR A 82 -10.33 -2.33 -14.08
C THR A 82 -9.31 -3.02 -14.97
N ILE A 83 -8.15 -2.40 -15.11
CA ILE A 83 -6.99 -2.95 -15.81
C ILE A 83 -6.01 -3.44 -14.76
N GLN A 84 -5.70 -4.73 -14.74
CA GLN A 84 -4.74 -5.33 -13.82
C GLN A 84 -3.46 -5.71 -14.57
N PHE A 85 -2.34 -5.17 -14.16
CA PHE A 85 -1.05 -5.46 -14.78
C PHE A 85 -0.49 -6.80 -14.30
N ARG A 86 0.08 -7.59 -15.21
CA ARG A 86 0.65 -8.90 -14.87
C ARG A 86 1.98 -8.79 -14.14
N HIS A 87 2.65 -7.66 -14.29
CA HIS A 87 3.94 -7.35 -13.68
C HIS A 87 3.91 -5.96 -13.08
N ARG A 88 4.80 -5.70 -12.12
CA ARG A 88 4.98 -4.36 -11.57
C ARG A 88 5.43 -3.42 -12.69
N LEU A 89 4.79 -2.27 -12.79
CA LEU A 89 5.16 -1.23 -13.74
C LEU A 89 6.54 -0.66 -13.41
N GLN A 90 7.19 -0.08 -14.41
CA GLN A 90 8.44 0.62 -14.21
C GLN A 90 8.21 1.79 -13.25
N ASN A 91 9.07 1.94 -12.24
CA ASN A 91 9.00 3.06 -11.30
C ASN A 91 9.38 4.37 -12.01
N ASN A 92 8.95 5.50 -11.46
CA ASN A 92 9.27 6.84 -11.98
C ASN A 92 8.99 7.02 -13.48
N SER A 93 7.86 6.48 -13.96
CA SER A 93 7.53 6.44 -15.38
C SER A 93 6.11 6.95 -15.61
N GLN A 94 5.92 7.72 -16.69
CA GLN A 94 4.59 8.14 -17.14
C GLN A 94 3.99 7.06 -18.02
N TYR A 95 2.77 6.64 -17.71
CA TYR A 95 1.98 5.70 -18.49
C TYR A 95 0.76 6.41 -19.07
N HIS A 96 0.40 6.00 -20.28
CA HIS A 96 -0.80 6.40 -20.99
C HIS A 96 -1.65 5.17 -21.31
N VAL A 97 -2.91 5.21 -20.90
CA VAL A 97 -3.94 4.24 -21.24
C VAL A 97 -4.89 4.90 -22.22
N ALA A 98 -5.09 4.28 -23.39
CA ALA A 98 -6.04 4.71 -24.39
C ALA A 98 -7.03 3.58 -24.72
N ILE A 99 -8.31 3.91 -24.76
CA ILE A 99 -9.40 3.02 -25.17
C ILE A 99 -10.14 3.73 -26.30
N ASP A 100 -10.05 3.19 -27.52
CA ASP A 100 -10.60 3.88 -28.70
C ASP A 100 -12.11 3.72 -28.85
N GLN A 101 -12.63 2.55 -28.45
CA GLN A 101 -14.02 2.17 -28.67
C GLN A 101 -14.64 1.67 -27.37
N LEU A 102 -15.24 2.59 -26.64
CA LEU A 102 -15.99 2.34 -25.43
C LEU A 102 -17.48 2.49 -25.73
N ALA A 103 -18.21 1.38 -25.72
CA ALA A 103 -19.63 1.38 -25.98
C ALA A 103 -20.42 1.51 -24.67
N ASN A 104 -21.48 2.31 -24.67
CA ASN A 104 -22.46 2.31 -23.59
C ASN A 104 -23.15 0.92 -23.49
N ALA A 105 -23.46 0.48 -22.27
CA ALA A 105 -24.11 -0.81 -22.04
C ALA A 105 -25.55 -0.89 -22.59
N TYR A 106 -26.28 0.22 -22.58
CA TYR A 106 -27.69 0.32 -22.94
C TYR A 106 -27.93 1.04 -24.28
N THR A 107 -27.01 1.90 -24.71
CA THR A 107 -27.10 2.62 -25.99
C THR A 107 -26.00 2.16 -26.95
N GLN A 108 -26.15 2.42 -28.25
CA GLN A 108 -25.13 2.12 -29.26
C GLN A 108 -24.08 3.24 -29.40
N GLN A 109 -23.99 4.12 -28.41
CA GLN A 109 -23.06 5.24 -28.45
C GLN A 109 -21.64 4.78 -28.14
N LEU A 110 -20.71 5.29 -28.94
CA LEU A 110 -19.29 5.05 -28.81
C LEU A 110 -18.61 6.30 -28.26
N ALA A 111 -17.60 6.08 -27.42
CA ALA A 111 -16.68 7.10 -26.95
C ALA A 111 -15.26 6.56 -26.95
N ALA A 112 -14.29 7.47 -26.93
CA ALA A 112 -12.91 7.15 -26.62
C ALA A 112 -12.58 7.66 -25.21
N ALA A 113 -11.67 6.96 -24.52
CA ALA A 113 -11.18 7.35 -23.21
C ALA A 113 -9.65 7.32 -23.21
N SER A 114 -9.03 8.32 -22.59
CA SER A 114 -7.59 8.37 -22.38
C SER A 114 -7.29 8.78 -20.95
N TYR A 115 -6.22 8.25 -20.40
CA TYR A 115 -5.78 8.55 -19.04
C TYR A 115 -4.26 8.45 -18.92
N HIS A 116 -3.67 9.46 -18.30
CA HIS A 116 -2.24 9.48 -17.98
C HIS A 116 -2.05 9.35 -16.47
N PHE A 117 -1.11 8.52 -16.06
CA PHE A 117 -0.70 8.40 -14.67
C PHE A 117 0.80 8.23 -14.55
N ASN A 118 1.35 8.61 -13.40
CA ASN A 118 2.75 8.44 -13.09
C ASN A 118 2.91 7.35 -12.04
N THR A 119 3.87 6.46 -12.25
CA THR A 119 4.29 5.54 -11.19
C THR A 119 5.25 6.28 -10.24
N PRO A 120 5.13 6.05 -8.92
CA PRO A 120 6.01 6.71 -7.96
C PRO A 120 7.47 6.28 -8.16
N PRO A 121 8.45 7.13 -7.80
CA PRO A 121 9.85 6.75 -7.80
C PRO A 121 10.12 5.68 -6.74
N ALA A 122 11.08 4.80 -7.05
CA ALA A 122 11.52 3.79 -6.12
C ALA A 122 12.10 4.44 -4.85
N GLN A 123 11.72 3.92 -3.69
CA GLN A 123 12.22 4.37 -2.39
C GLN A 123 13.18 3.31 -1.84
N LEU A 124 14.31 3.76 -1.32
CA LEU A 124 15.20 2.94 -0.51
C LEU A 124 15.00 3.33 0.95
N TYR A 125 14.86 2.34 1.82
CA TYR A 125 14.92 2.52 3.26
C TYR A 125 16.21 1.88 3.75
N TYR A 126 16.93 2.55 4.64
CA TYR A 126 18.14 1.99 5.25
C TYR A 126 18.33 2.52 6.66
N LEU A 127 19.02 1.72 7.46
CA LEU A 127 19.45 2.08 8.80
C LEU A 127 20.85 2.67 8.72
N LYS A 128 20.98 3.95 9.07
CA LYS A 128 22.26 4.59 9.30
C LYS A 128 22.62 4.42 10.76
N HIS A 129 23.61 3.58 11.04
CA HIS A 129 24.15 3.48 12.38
C HIS A 129 24.95 4.73 12.73
N ARG A 130 24.93 5.09 14.00
CA ARG A 130 25.77 6.18 14.52
C ARG A 130 27.24 5.98 14.13
N ASP A 131 27.87 7.03 13.64
CA ASP A 131 29.31 7.03 13.37
C ASP A 131 30.04 7.32 14.68
N LEU A 132 30.79 6.34 15.19
CA LEU A 132 31.59 6.50 16.40
C LEU A 132 32.96 7.13 16.09
N THR A 133 33.34 7.28 14.83
CA THR A 133 34.68 7.71 14.38
C THR A 133 34.82 9.21 14.12
N GLU A 134 33.72 9.95 13.89
CA GLU A 134 33.74 11.42 13.73
C GLU A 134 33.94 12.18 15.07
N THR A 135 34.02 11.47 16.18
CA THR A 135 33.96 12.08 17.52
C THR A 135 35.34 12.32 18.13
N LYS A 136 36.01 13.40 17.69
CA LYS A 136 37.23 13.92 18.36
C LYS A 136 36.95 14.88 19.52
N THR A 137 35.70 15.08 19.91
CA THR A 137 35.33 15.93 21.06
C THR A 137 34.29 15.22 21.91
N GLU A 138 34.70 14.81 23.12
CA GLU A 138 33.96 13.96 24.08
C GLU A 138 32.55 14.46 24.41
N PHE A 139 32.25 15.74 24.15
CA PHE A 139 30.95 16.36 24.41
C PHE A 139 29.84 15.97 23.42
N TYR A 140 30.17 15.57 22.18
CA TYR A 140 29.18 15.23 21.14
C TYR A 140 28.89 13.72 21.00
N VAL A 141 29.67 12.85 21.67
CA VAL A 141 29.46 11.39 21.68
C VAL A 141 28.08 11.03 22.28
N ALA A 142 27.60 11.84 23.24
CA ALA A 142 26.38 11.57 23.98
C ALA A 142 25.08 11.74 23.17
N GLN A 143 25.13 12.27 21.94
CA GLN A 143 23.93 12.53 21.11
C GLN A 143 23.90 11.75 19.79
N ALA A 144 24.88 10.89 19.51
CA ALA A 144 24.90 10.12 18.27
C ALA A 144 23.81 9.03 18.29
N THR A 145 22.75 9.24 17.50
CA THR A 145 21.63 8.31 17.33
C THR A 145 21.76 7.51 16.04
N ASP A 146 21.20 6.30 16.06
CA ASP A 146 20.89 5.59 14.82
C ASP A 146 19.69 6.26 14.15
N ALA A 147 19.66 6.25 12.82
CA ALA A 147 18.60 6.87 12.03
C ALA A 147 18.07 5.92 10.95
N ILE A 148 16.75 5.81 10.85
CA ILE A 148 16.09 5.19 9.71
C ILE A 148 15.82 6.28 8.67
N VAL A 149 16.38 6.09 7.47
CA VAL A 149 16.34 7.07 6.39
C VAL A 149 15.61 6.49 5.20
N GLN A 150 14.77 7.32 4.59
CA GLN A 150 14.13 7.06 3.30
C GLN A 150 14.85 7.91 2.24
N MET A 151 15.34 7.26 1.19
CA MET A 151 15.93 7.92 0.03
C MET A 151 15.05 7.72 -1.20
N ASN A 152 14.72 8.82 -1.87
CA ASN A 152 14.17 8.78 -3.21
C ASN A 152 15.27 8.42 -4.20
N LEU A 153 15.15 7.28 -4.89
CA LEU A 153 16.21 6.79 -5.76
C LEU A 153 16.39 7.61 -7.06
N ALA A 154 15.38 8.37 -7.46
CA ALA A 154 15.44 9.24 -8.64
C ALA A 154 16.14 10.57 -8.33
N THR A 155 15.78 11.22 -7.21
CA THR A 155 16.35 12.53 -6.84
C THR A 155 17.55 12.46 -5.90
N LYS A 156 17.82 11.28 -5.32
CA LYS A 156 18.81 11.07 -4.24
C LYS A 156 18.55 11.88 -2.97
N HIS A 157 17.36 12.45 -2.84
CA HIS A 157 16.96 13.18 -1.64
C HIS A 157 16.69 12.20 -0.49
N GLU A 158 17.27 12.49 0.68
CA GLU A 158 17.09 11.72 1.91
C GLU A 158 16.11 12.41 2.87
N LYS A 159 15.23 11.63 3.49
CA LYS A 159 14.33 12.05 4.58
C LYS A 159 14.59 11.12 5.76
N THR A 160 14.99 11.68 6.90
CA THR A 160 15.04 10.91 8.14
C THR A 160 13.62 10.66 8.63
N LEU A 161 13.26 9.40 8.88
CA LEU A 161 11.94 8.99 9.34
C LEU A 161 11.89 8.78 10.85
N TYR A 162 12.97 8.28 11.44
CA TYR A 162 13.04 8.01 12.88
C TYR A 162 14.48 8.01 13.36
N GLN A 163 14.69 8.41 14.62
CA GLN A 163 15.99 8.36 15.29
C GLN A 163 15.83 7.80 16.70
N ALA A 164 16.80 6.98 17.13
CA ALA A 164 16.89 6.50 18.51
C ALA A 164 18.33 6.11 18.85
N THR A 165 18.65 6.04 20.14
CA THR A 165 20.02 5.73 20.62
C THR A 165 20.54 4.38 20.13
N ARG A 166 19.65 3.39 19.97
CA ARG A 166 20.01 2.03 19.56
C ARG A 166 18.87 1.34 18.82
N ILE A 167 18.90 1.42 17.50
CA ILE A 167 17.98 0.72 16.61
C ILE A 167 18.63 -0.62 16.24
N ILE A 168 17.90 -1.72 16.48
CA ILE A 168 18.37 -3.07 16.20
C ILE A 168 17.90 -3.54 14.83
N ASP A 169 16.63 -3.31 14.52
CA ASP A 169 16.00 -3.76 13.27
C ASP A 169 14.78 -2.87 12.96
N TYR A 170 14.31 -2.90 11.72
CA TYR A 170 13.08 -2.22 11.33
C TYR A 170 12.38 -2.95 10.18
N ALA A 171 11.06 -2.78 10.11
CA ALA A 171 10.24 -3.29 9.02
C ALA A 171 9.32 -2.19 8.49
N VAL A 172 9.31 -2.00 7.16
CA VAL A 172 8.34 -1.12 6.48
C VAL A 172 7.06 -1.92 6.24
N VAL A 173 5.94 -1.45 6.79
CA VAL A 173 4.63 -2.13 6.78
C VAL A 173 3.56 -1.15 6.32
N GLY A 174 3.20 -1.22 5.03
CA GLY A 174 2.27 -0.26 4.43
C GLY A 174 2.80 1.18 4.52
N SER A 175 2.01 2.07 5.14
CA SER A 175 2.36 3.48 5.39
C SER A 175 3.13 3.71 6.70
N ARG A 176 3.55 2.65 7.39
CA ARG A 176 4.21 2.70 8.71
C ARG A 176 5.56 2.01 8.69
N ILE A 177 6.39 2.33 9.68
CA ILE A 177 7.61 1.61 10.00
C ILE A 177 7.48 1.07 11.42
N VAL A 178 7.69 -0.22 11.60
CA VAL A 178 7.86 -0.83 12.92
C VAL A 178 9.34 -0.86 13.22
N VAL A 179 9.73 -0.22 14.32
CA VAL A 179 11.12 -0.06 14.74
C VAL A 179 11.35 -0.87 15.99
N HIS A 180 12.39 -1.70 15.96
CA HIS A 180 12.90 -2.41 17.12
C HIS A 180 14.10 -1.66 17.70
N THR A 181 13.93 -1.17 18.92
CA THR A 181 14.99 -0.53 19.70
C THR A 181 15.39 -1.42 20.88
N MET A 182 16.57 -1.15 21.44
CA MET A 182 17.03 -1.81 22.65
C MET A 182 17.33 -0.76 23.70
N ASN A 183 16.67 -0.86 24.85
CA ASN A 183 16.92 0.04 25.97
C ASN A 183 18.15 -0.36 26.81
N ASP A 184 18.50 0.48 27.78
CA ASP A 184 19.70 0.29 28.63
C ASP A 184 19.64 -0.99 29.48
N ALA A 185 18.43 -1.45 29.81
CA ALA A 185 18.21 -2.72 30.51
C ALA A 185 18.36 -3.97 29.60
N LYS A 186 18.79 -3.78 28.34
CA LYS A 186 18.89 -4.84 27.31
C LYS A 186 17.56 -5.54 27.05
N THR A 187 16.45 -4.82 27.21
CA THR A 187 15.12 -5.26 26.80
C THR A 187 14.71 -4.57 25.52
N SER A 188 14.01 -5.32 24.66
CA SER A 188 13.53 -4.80 23.40
C SER A 188 12.29 -3.95 23.59
N GLU A 189 12.19 -2.90 22.77
CA GLU A 189 11.01 -2.07 22.64
C GLU A 189 10.62 -2.03 21.16
N LEU A 190 9.32 -1.99 20.89
CA LEU A 190 8.79 -1.78 19.55
C LEU A 190 8.03 -0.47 19.50
N HIS A 191 8.26 0.28 18.42
CA HIS A 191 7.52 1.50 18.11
C HIS A 191 6.99 1.39 16.69
N GLN A 192 5.82 1.97 16.44
CA GLN A 192 5.38 2.26 15.09
C GLN A 192 5.61 3.75 14.79
N VAL A 193 6.01 4.03 13.56
CA VAL A 193 6.22 5.37 13.05
C VAL A 193 5.39 5.52 11.79
N ASP A 194 4.55 6.53 11.74
CA ASP A 194 3.81 6.89 10.53
C ASP A 194 4.74 7.64 9.56
N ILE A 195 4.86 7.16 8.31
CA ILE A 195 5.86 7.67 7.34
C ILE A 195 5.52 9.11 6.89
N GLU A 196 4.24 9.44 6.84
CA GLU A 196 3.76 10.73 6.36
C GLU A 196 3.87 11.79 7.46
N THR A 197 3.28 11.51 8.62
CA THR A 197 3.15 12.45 9.73
C THR A 197 4.36 12.45 10.67
N GLY A 198 5.16 11.37 10.66
CA GLY A 198 6.24 11.16 11.63
C GLY A 198 5.75 10.82 13.05
N ALA A 199 4.45 10.59 13.23
CA ALA A 199 3.88 10.26 14.53
C ALA A 199 4.45 8.93 15.03
N VAL A 200 4.93 8.91 16.27
CA VAL A 200 5.51 7.73 16.92
C VAL A 200 4.57 7.25 18.02
N SER A 201 4.31 5.95 18.08
CA SER A 201 3.62 5.33 19.20
C SER A 201 4.23 3.98 19.57
N PRO A 202 4.20 3.58 20.84
CA PRO A 202 4.70 2.27 21.26
C PRO A 202 3.81 1.17 20.67
N LEU A 203 4.42 0.00 20.43
CA LEU A 203 3.74 -1.21 19.99
C LEU A 203 3.96 -2.29 21.06
N PRO A 204 2.91 -2.75 21.77
CA PRO A 204 3.09 -3.56 22.98
C PRO A 204 3.69 -4.93 22.70
N LEU A 205 4.72 -5.30 23.46
CA LEU A 205 5.29 -6.65 23.47
C LEU A 205 4.54 -7.58 24.44
N PRO A 206 4.65 -8.92 24.28
CA PRO A 206 4.06 -9.88 25.22
C PRO A 206 4.56 -9.77 26.67
N GLY A 207 5.69 -9.09 26.87
CA GLY A 207 6.29 -8.83 28.18
C GLY A 207 7.74 -8.36 28.02
N LYS A 208 8.52 -8.46 29.10
CA LYS A 208 9.95 -8.17 29.07
C LYS A 208 10.72 -9.29 28.36
N GLY A 209 11.54 -8.92 27.38
CA GLY A 209 12.30 -9.89 26.60
C GLY A 209 13.05 -9.25 25.45
N THR A 210 13.50 -10.10 24.52
CA THR A 210 14.23 -9.71 23.33
C THR A 210 13.46 -10.07 22.08
N VAL A 211 13.40 -9.12 21.15
CA VAL A 211 12.86 -9.29 19.80
C VAL A 211 13.99 -9.66 18.84
N SER A 212 13.69 -10.48 17.85
CA SER A 212 14.59 -10.76 16.72
C SER A 212 13.78 -11.13 15.48
N ARG A 213 14.42 -11.07 14.30
CA ARG A 213 13.80 -11.42 13.01
C ARG A 213 12.50 -10.64 12.77
N LEU A 214 12.53 -9.32 12.97
CA LEU A 214 11.39 -8.45 12.71
C LEU A 214 11.16 -8.36 11.20
N ARG A 215 9.98 -8.71 10.70
CA ARG A 215 9.66 -8.62 9.26
C ARG A 215 8.19 -8.27 9.03
N ALA A 216 7.92 -7.53 7.97
CA ALA A 216 6.56 -7.33 7.49
C ALA A 216 5.95 -8.66 7.06
N MET A 217 4.70 -8.91 7.42
CA MET A 217 3.93 -10.06 6.92
C MET A 217 3.04 -9.65 5.75
N ASP A 218 2.35 -8.52 5.93
CA ASP A 218 1.46 -7.90 4.95
C ASP A 218 1.54 -6.36 5.09
N ASN A 219 0.49 -5.62 4.72
CA ASN A 219 0.45 -4.16 4.79
C ASN A 219 -0.01 -3.59 6.15
N GLY A 220 -0.46 -4.43 7.10
CA GLY A 220 -0.96 -4.05 8.43
C GLY A 220 -0.38 -4.86 9.58
N THR A 221 0.38 -5.91 9.28
CA THR A 221 0.84 -6.91 10.24
C THR A 221 2.34 -7.13 10.15
N VAL A 222 2.97 -7.29 11.30
CA VAL A 222 4.39 -7.59 11.47
C VAL A 222 4.57 -8.87 12.27
N GLY A 223 5.55 -9.68 11.87
CA GLY A 223 5.98 -10.85 12.62
C GLY A 223 7.33 -10.60 13.29
N TYR A 224 7.57 -11.27 14.41
CA TYR A 224 8.88 -11.31 15.05
C TYR A 224 9.02 -12.51 15.98
N LEU A 225 10.26 -12.89 16.26
CA LEU A 225 10.59 -13.88 17.28
C LEU A 225 10.79 -13.19 18.62
N PHE A 226 10.14 -13.70 19.67
CA PHE A 226 10.25 -13.17 21.02
C PHE A 226 10.81 -14.22 21.98
N ALA A 227 11.85 -13.84 22.72
CA ALA A 227 12.39 -14.60 23.85
C ALA A 227 12.18 -13.83 25.16
N LYS A 228 11.57 -14.47 26.15
CA LYS A 228 11.33 -13.87 27.47
C LYS A 228 12.65 -13.72 28.24
N ALA A 229 12.87 -12.58 28.89
CA ALA A 229 14.13 -12.23 29.54
C ALA A 229 14.61 -13.27 30.57
N ASP A 230 13.69 -13.83 31.36
CA ASP A 230 14.00 -14.76 32.46
C ASP A 230 13.86 -16.25 32.07
N SER A 231 13.74 -16.55 30.78
CA SER A 231 13.61 -17.94 30.31
C SER A 231 14.95 -18.66 30.32
N LYS A 232 15.08 -19.72 31.15
CA LYS A 232 16.28 -20.58 31.19
C LYS A 232 16.55 -21.27 29.85
N GLU A 233 15.50 -21.61 29.11
CA GLU A 233 15.59 -22.38 27.87
C GLU A 233 15.85 -21.49 26.63
N LYS A 234 15.76 -20.16 26.78
CA LYS A 234 15.91 -19.16 25.69
C LYS A 234 15.09 -19.49 24.44
N ILE A 235 13.92 -20.11 24.64
CA ILE A 235 12.99 -20.42 23.56
C ILE A 235 12.47 -19.13 22.95
N THR A 236 12.51 -19.07 21.63
CA THR A 236 11.91 -18.03 20.81
C THR A 236 10.61 -18.55 20.20
N ASN A 237 9.55 -17.77 20.33
CA ASN A 237 8.26 -18.07 19.70
C ASN A 237 7.96 -17.02 18.64
N LEU A 238 7.30 -17.43 17.55
CA LEU A 238 6.79 -16.51 16.55
C LEU A 238 5.56 -15.77 17.07
N ILE A 239 5.67 -14.44 17.09
CA ILE A 239 4.59 -13.52 17.43
C ILE A 239 4.17 -12.79 16.17
N VAL A 240 2.86 -12.67 15.99
CA VAL A 240 2.24 -11.85 14.94
C VAL A 240 1.52 -10.70 15.61
N HIS A 241 1.77 -9.48 15.14
CA HIS A 241 1.24 -8.25 15.72
C HIS A 241 0.49 -7.45 14.65
N ASP A 242 -0.82 -7.27 14.87
CA ASP A 242 -1.68 -6.36 14.13
C ASP A 242 -1.46 -4.93 14.62
N ILE A 243 -0.87 -4.11 13.76
CA ILE A 243 -0.42 -2.76 14.10
C ILE A 243 -1.60 -1.85 14.41
N ALA A 244 -2.70 -1.96 13.65
CA ALA A 244 -3.85 -1.09 13.84
C ALA A 244 -4.63 -1.44 15.10
N ALA A 245 -4.80 -2.75 15.37
CA ALA A 245 -5.49 -3.24 16.55
C ALA A 245 -4.64 -3.15 17.82
N GLN A 246 -3.34 -2.89 17.71
CA GLN A 246 -2.37 -2.90 18.83
C GLN A 246 -2.41 -4.24 19.60
N ARG A 247 -2.58 -5.33 18.87
CA ARG A 247 -2.75 -6.67 19.43
C ARG A 247 -1.75 -7.63 18.83
N HIS A 248 -1.16 -8.44 19.68
CA HIS A 248 -0.29 -9.52 19.28
C HIS A 248 -0.85 -10.87 19.71
N HIS A 249 -0.47 -11.91 18.98
CA HIS A 249 -0.74 -13.29 19.35
C HIS A 249 0.45 -14.19 19.02
N THR A 250 0.64 -15.22 19.82
CA THR A 250 1.68 -16.23 19.61
C THR A 250 1.18 -17.29 18.65
N ILE A 251 1.96 -17.59 17.61
CA ILE A 251 1.69 -18.70 16.71
C ILE A 251 1.89 -20.02 17.44
N ARG A 252 0.91 -20.90 17.29
CA ARG A 252 0.86 -22.21 17.92
C ARG A 252 1.10 -23.29 16.89
N GLY A 253 1.75 -24.37 17.30
CA GLY A 253 1.88 -25.57 16.49
C GLY A 253 0.57 -26.36 16.42
N LEU A 254 0.60 -27.48 15.68
CA LEU A 254 -0.54 -28.40 15.55
C LEU A 254 -1.05 -28.95 16.89
N ASN A 255 -0.21 -28.95 17.93
CA ASN A 255 -0.55 -29.37 19.29
C ASN A 255 -1.15 -28.23 20.14
N ALA A 256 -1.50 -27.09 19.54
CA ALA A 256 -1.98 -25.87 20.21
C ALA A 256 -1.01 -25.24 21.23
N GLN A 257 0.23 -25.71 21.32
CA GLN A 257 1.27 -25.09 22.15
C GLN A 257 2.03 -24.02 21.37
N PRO A 258 2.60 -23.00 22.04
CA PRO A 258 3.53 -22.06 21.39
C PRO A 258 4.59 -22.81 20.60
N LEU A 259 4.78 -22.44 19.34
CA LEU A 259 5.74 -23.09 18.47
C LEU A 259 7.14 -22.47 18.66
N PRO A 260 8.16 -23.25 19.06
CA PRO A 260 9.54 -22.78 19.05
C PRO A 260 10.04 -22.58 17.61
N VAL A 261 10.52 -21.38 17.28
CA VAL A 261 10.91 -21.01 15.91
C VAL A 261 12.27 -20.29 15.92
N TYR A 262 13.19 -20.71 15.06
CA TYR A 262 14.53 -20.10 14.91
C TYR A 262 14.62 -19.04 13.81
N ASP A 263 13.89 -19.24 12.72
CA ASP A 263 13.73 -18.28 11.64
C ASP A 263 12.36 -18.47 11.00
N TRP A 264 11.84 -17.43 10.39
CA TRP A 264 10.54 -17.45 9.78
C TRP A 264 10.46 -16.47 8.61
N ARG A 265 9.64 -16.78 7.60
CA ARG A 265 9.35 -15.85 6.51
C ARG A 265 7.89 -15.94 6.13
N SER A 266 7.27 -14.79 5.86
CA SER A 266 5.95 -14.74 5.26
C SER A 266 5.99 -15.30 3.84
N VAL A 267 5.01 -16.11 3.51
CA VAL A 267 4.69 -16.53 2.15
C VAL A 267 3.31 -15.96 1.81
N SER A 268 3.07 -15.59 0.55
CA SER A 268 1.73 -15.17 0.10
C SER A 268 1.15 -13.94 0.84
N ARG A 269 1.94 -12.89 1.07
CA ARG A 269 1.53 -11.68 1.83
C ARG A 269 0.89 -11.99 3.18
N GLY A 270 1.54 -12.84 3.97
CA GLY A 270 1.13 -13.09 5.36
C GLY A 270 0.04 -14.15 5.52
N ALA A 271 -0.56 -14.64 4.43
CA ALA A 271 -1.53 -15.74 4.48
C ALA A 271 -0.91 -17.09 4.91
N ALA A 272 0.41 -17.24 4.73
CA ALA A 272 1.17 -18.40 5.16
C ALA A 272 2.55 -17.99 5.70
N VAL A 273 3.18 -18.85 6.48
CA VAL A 273 4.54 -18.63 7.00
C VAL A 273 5.34 -19.92 6.94
N VAL A 274 6.56 -19.82 6.41
CA VAL A 274 7.54 -20.89 6.54
C VAL A 274 8.33 -20.63 7.81
N VAL A 275 8.41 -21.65 8.66
CA VAL A 275 9.12 -21.59 9.94
C VAL A 275 10.18 -22.67 9.99
N ARG A 276 11.35 -22.31 10.50
CA ARG A 276 12.41 -23.27 10.79
C ARG A 276 12.39 -23.63 12.26
N THR A 277 12.18 -24.91 12.56
CA THR A 277 12.19 -25.45 13.93
C THR A 277 13.47 -26.24 14.21
N ARG A 278 13.64 -26.75 15.43
CA ARG A 278 14.85 -27.50 15.83
C ARG A 278 15.00 -28.85 15.10
N GLY A 279 13.92 -29.37 14.51
CA GLY A 279 13.84 -30.73 13.96
C GLY A 279 13.32 -30.81 12.53
N ASP A 280 13.51 -29.73 11.73
CA ASP A 280 13.22 -29.55 10.28
C ASP A 280 12.30 -28.35 9.98
N ASP A 281 12.32 -27.94 8.71
CA ASP A 281 11.52 -26.82 8.16
C ASP A 281 10.05 -27.24 8.08
N VAL A 282 9.14 -26.41 8.62
CA VAL A 282 7.70 -26.62 8.59
C VAL A 282 7.05 -25.45 7.85
N LEU A 283 6.16 -25.75 6.91
CA LEU A 283 5.31 -24.76 6.25
C LEU A 283 3.96 -24.74 7.00
N LEU A 284 3.54 -23.55 7.43
CA LEU A 284 2.27 -23.30 8.13
C LEU A 284 1.38 -22.40 7.29
#